data_AF-A0A3P6NML4-F1
#
_entry.id   AF-A0A3P6NML4-F1
#
_cell.length_a   1.000
_cell.length_b   1.000
_cell.length_c   1.000
_cell.angle_alpha   90.00
_cell.angle_beta   90.00
_cell.angle_gamma   90.00
#
_symmetry.space_group_name_H-M   'P 1'
#
loop_
_entity.id
_entity.type
_entity.pdbx_description
1 polymer ?
#
loop_
_entity_poly.entity_id
_entity_poly.type
_entity_poly.pdbx_seq_one_letter_code
_entity_poly.pdbx_strand_id
1 'polypeptide(L)'
;MNSSTGVKCVSQLTTWAYCAADANDNIKCCQKKGVSADCLSFCKGDVPTCDLQSIFSYQPCLNDIQTIIQCHVDNLSAIPRYDPEWSARCEWDGSD
;
A
#
# COMPACT_ATOMS: atom_id res chain seq x y z
N MET A 1 -1.74 0.61 24.78
CA MET A 1 -2.37 0.52 23.44
C MET A 1 -2.87 -0.91 23.29
N ASN A 2 -4.15 -1.13 22.98
CA ASN A 2 -4.69 -2.47 22.80
C ASN A 2 -4.06 -3.09 21.55
N SER A 3 -3.09 -3.99 21.73
CA SER A 3 -2.29 -4.58 20.66
C SER A 3 -3.13 -5.26 19.57
N SER A 4 -4.32 -5.75 19.93
CA SER A 4 -5.25 -6.40 18.99
C SER A 4 -5.84 -5.45 17.94
N THR A 5 -5.96 -4.14 18.24
CA THR A 5 -6.50 -3.16 17.29
C THR A 5 -5.47 -2.81 16.23
N GLY A 6 -4.19 -2.68 16.60
CA GLY A 6 -3.12 -2.38 15.65
C GLY A 6 -2.96 -3.47 14.60
N VAL A 7 -2.96 -4.73 15.05
CA VAL A 7 -2.95 -5.92 14.19
C VAL A 7 -4.07 -5.91 13.15
N LYS A 8 -5.31 -5.62 13.58
CA LYS A 8 -6.48 -5.53 12.68
C LYS A 8 -6.44 -4.36 11.69
N CYS A 9 -5.70 -3.29 11.97
CA CYS A 9 -5.51 -2.22 10.99
C CYS A 9 -4.54 -2.66 9.91
N VAL A 10 -3.45 -3.31 10.32
CA VAL A 10 -2.37 -3.67 9.41
C VAL A 10 -2.74 -4.87 8.53
N SER A 11 -3.66 -5.74 8.98
CA SER A 11 -4.29 -6.76 8.11
C SER A 11 -4.99 -6.17 6.89
N GLN A 12 -5.50 -4.93 6.99
CA GLN A 12 -6.20 -4.26 5.89
C GLN A 12 -5.25 -3.48 4.96
N LEU A 13 -3.93 -3.56 5.17
CA LEU A 13 -2.96 -2.76 4.43
C LEU A 13 -3.00 -3.04 2.93
N THR A 14 -3.13 -4.30 2.50
CA THR A 14 -3.24 -4.66 1.07
C THR A 14 -4.36 -3.88 0.38
N THR A 15 -5.57 -3.97 0.93
CA THR A 15 -6.77 -3.35 0.36
C THR A 15 -6.71 -1.83 0.45
N TRP A 16 -6.19 -1.30 1.56
CA TRP A 16 -5.98 0.15 1.69
C TRP A 16 -4.99 0.67 0.64
N ALA A 17 -3.86 -0.01 0.43
CA ALA A 17 -2.82 0.42 -0.50
C ALA A 17 -3.31 0.42 -1.95
N TYR A 18 -4.07 -0.61 -2.36
CA TYR A 18 -4.69 -0.68 -3.68
C TYR A 18 -5.63 0.50 -3.94
N CYS A 19 -6.55 0.75 -2.99
CA CYS A 19 -7.50 1.85 -3.11
C CYS A 19 -6.82 3.23 -3.04
N ALA A 20 -5.80 3.39 -2.18
CA ALA A 20 -5.04 4.64 -2.07
C ALA A 20 -4.30 4.98 -3.37
N ALA A 21 -3.81 3.97 -4.08
CA ALA A 21 -3.19 4.14 -5.39
C ALA A 21 -4.20 4.38 -6.53
N ASP A 22 -5.51 4.32 -6.27
CA ASP A 22 -6.58 4.52 -7.26
C ASP A 22 -6.39 3.63 -8.50
N ALA A 23 -6.03 2.37 -8.29
CA ALA A 23 -5.69 1.41 -9.35
C ALA A 23 -4.70 1.96 -10.41
N ASN A 24 -3.82 2.89 -10.01
CA ASN A 24 -2.82 3.50 -10.89
C ASN A 24 -1.41 3.00 -10.63
N ASP A 25 -0.60 3.01 -11.69
CA ASP A 25 0.84 2.79 -11.58
C ASP A 25 1.58 4.12 -11.34
N ASN A 26 1.95 4.36 -10.08
CA ASN A 26 2.68 5.57 -9.68
C ASN A 26 4.20 5.36 -9.55
N ILE A 27 4.74 4.22 -10.03
CA ILE A 27 6.17 3.88 -9.90
C ILE A 27 7.06 4.97 -10.49
N LYS A 28 6.71 5.49 -11.68
CA LYS A 28 7.49 6.53 -12.35
C LYS A 28 7.61 7.81 -11.52
N CYS A 29 6.53 8.20 -10.83
CA CYS A 29 6.54 9.36 -9.94
C CYS A 29 7.47 9.12 -8.75
N CYS A 30 7.31 7.97 -8.09
CA CYS A 30 8.13 7.59 -6.93
C CYS A 30 9.62 7.50 -7.25
N GLN A 31 9.99 6.84 -8.35
CA GLN A 31 11.38 6.75 -8.80
C GLN A 31 12.00 8.13 -9.02
N LYS A 32 11.26 9.03 -9.67
CA LYS A 32 11.71 10.41 -9.92
C LYS A 32 11.92 11.21 -8.61
N LYS A 33 11.16 10.90 -7.56
CA LYS A 33 11.26 11.56 -6.25
C LYS A 33 12.17 10.83 -5.25
N GLY A 34 12.84 9.76 -5.67
CA GLY A 34 13.87 9.08 -4.87
C GLY A 34 13.34 8.06 -3.84
N VAL A 35 12.10 7.58 -3.98
CA VAL A 35 11.57 6.48 -3.15
C VAL A 35 12.41 5.23 -3.36
N SER A 36 12.69 4.49 -2.28
CA SER A 36 13.46 3.25 -2.34
C SER A 36 12.86 2.24 -3.33
N ALA A 37 13.72 1.49 -4.03
CA ALA A 37 13.31 0.47 -4.98
C ALA A 37 12.40 -0.60 -4.33
N ASP A 38 12.66 -0.93 -3.07
CA ASP A 38 11.89 -1.91 -2.29
C ASP A 38 10.46 -1.43 -2.00
N CYS A 39 10.20 -0.12 -2.11
CA CYS A 39 8.91 0.51 -1.84
C CYS A 39 8.10 0.83 -3.10
N LEU A 40 8.61 0.51 -4.29
CA LEU A 40 7.92 0.80 -5.55
C LEU A 40 6.63 0.00 -5.73
N SER A 41 6.54 -1.19 -5.14
CA SER A 41 5.28 -1.94 -5.11
C SER A 41 4.19 -1.19 -4.32
N PHE A 42 4.56 -0.53 -3.21
CA PHE A 42 3.67 0.35 -2.47
C PHE A 42 3.25 1.58 -3.30
N CYS A 43 4.16 2.15 -4.10
CA CYS A 43 3.78 3.22 -5.04
C CYS A 43 2.70 2.78 -6.04
N LYS A 44 2.71 1.52 -6.46
CA LYS A 44 1.67 0.94 -7.32
C LYS A 44 0.40 0.55 -6.56
N GLY A 45 0.42 0.50 -5.23
CA GLY A 45 -0.65 -0.06 -4.41
C GLY A 45 -0.67 -1.59 -4.37
N ASP A 46 0.43 -2.25 -4.76
CA ASP A 46 0.61 -3.70 -4.72
C ASP A 46 1.40 -4.08 -3.47
N VAL A 47 0.69 -4.22 -2.34
CA VAL A 47 1.28 -4.47 -1.01
C VAL A 47 0.73 -5.79 -0.46
N PRO A 48 1.26 -6.95 -0.89
CA PRO A 48 0.81 -8.25 -0.40
C PRO A 48 1.28 -8.48 1.04
N THR A 49 0.37 -8.30 2.01
CA THR A 49 0.61 -8.63 3.42
C THR A 49 -0.10 -9.92 3.80
N CYS A 50 0.59 -11.05 3.65
CA CYS A 50 0.04 -12.38 3.90
C CYS A 50 0.22 -12.86 5.34
N ASP A 51 1.14 -12.25 6.08
CA ASP A 51 1.55 -12.59 7.44
C ASP A 51 2.24 -11.38 8.11
N LEU A 52 2.58 -11.48 9.41
CA LEU A 52 3.31 -10.40 10.09
C LEU A 52 4.68 -10.09 9.47
N GLN A 53 5.38 -11.05 8.87
CA GLN A 53 6.71 -10.84 8.30
C GLN A 53 6.65 -9.97 7.03
N SER A 54 5.73 -10.30 6.14
CA SER A 54 5.45 -9.53 4.92
C SER A 54 4.99 -8.12 5.24
N ILE A 55 4.20 -7.93 6.31
CA ILE A 55 3.85 -6.61 6.85
C ILE A 55 5.10 -5.81 7.23
N PHE A 56 5.98 -6.39 8.05
CA PHE A 56 7.17 -5.67 8.53
C PHE A 56 8.17 -5.35 7.41
N SER A 57 8.14 -6.08 6.30
CA SER A 57 8.95 -5.75 5.12
C SER A 57 8.63 -4.38 4.52
N TYR A 58 7.42 -3.85 4.73
CA TYR A 58 7.00 -2.51 4.29
C TYR A 58 7.22 -1.41 5.32
N GLN A 59 7.62 -1.73 6.56
CA GLN A 59 7.91 -0.74 7.59
C GLN A 59 8.95 0.32 7.15
N PRO A 60 10.04 -0.02 6.42
CA PRO A 60 10.98 0.97 5.92
C PRO A 60 10.36 2.01 4.97
N CYS A 61 9.29 1.63 4.26
CA CYS A 61 8.58 2.52 3.32
C CYS A 61 7.83 3.64 4.03
N LEU A 62 7.64 3.54 5.35
CA LEU A 62 7.08 4.64 6.14
C LEU A 62 7.97 5.89 6.13
N ASN A 63 9.28 5.75 5.86
CA ASN A 63 10.17 6.89 5.66
C ASN A 63 9.83 7.68 4.38
N ASP A 64 9.28 7.01 3.37
CA ASP A 64 8.91 7.58 2.08
C ASP A 64 7.40 7.86 1.95
N ILE A 65 6.61 7.62 3.01
CA ILE A 65 5.15 7.59 2.92
C ILE A 65 4.55 8.91 2.42
N GLN A 66 5.14 10.04 2.81
CA GLN A 66 4.69 11.35 2.34
C GLN A 66 4.87 11.49 0.82
N THR A 67 6.00 11.02 0.28
CA THR A 67 6.29 11.05 -1.15
C THR A 67 5.39 10.08 -1.91
N ILE A 68 5.15 8.88 -1.36
CA ILE A 68 4.22 7.88 -1.92
C ILE A 68 2.82 8.47 -2.04
N ILE A 69 2.28 9.03 -0.94
CA ILE A 69 0.95 9.66 -0.90
C ILE A 69 0.88 10.83 -1.87
N GLN A 70 1.92 11.66 -1.97
CA GLN A 70 1.93 12.77 -2.92
C GLN A 70 1.82 12.25 -4.37
N CYS A 71 2.55 11.19 -4.72
CA CYS A 71 2.44 10.60 -6.04
C CYS A 71 1.07 9.98 -6.33
N HIS A 72 0.42 9.38 -5.32
CA HIS A 72 -0.96 8.91 -5.44
C HIS A 72 -1.90 10.09 -5.71
N VAL A 73 -1.84 11.14 -4.88
CA VAL A 73 -2.68 12.34 -5.00
C VAL A 73 -2.50 13.05 -6.35
N ASP A 74 -1.26 13.19 -6.82
CA ASP A 74 -0.93 13.84 -8.10
C ASP A 74 -1.57 13.13 -9.31
N ASN A 75 -1.91 11.85 -9.18
CA ASN A 75 -2.49 11.02 -10.25
C ASN A 75 -3.98 10.69 -10.04
N LEU A 76 -4.60 11.24 -8.99
CA LEU A 76 -6.04 11.09 -8.77
C LEU A 76 -6.84 11.81 -9.86
N SER A 77 -8.02 11.28 -10.13
CA SER A 77 -9.01 11.94 -10.98
C SER A 77 -10.33 12.11 -10.24
N ALA A 78 -11.26 12.90 -10.80
CA ALA A 78 -12.57 13.11 -10.18
C ALA A 78 -13.43 11.83 -10.10
N ILE A 79 -13.10 10.82 -10.91
CA ILE A 79 -13.76 9.51 -10.91
C ILE A 79 -12.74 8.49 -10.41
N PRO A 80 -12.98 7.83 -9.26
CA PRO A 80 -12.09 6.78 -8.78
C PRO A 80 -12.00 5.64 -9.79
N ARG A 81 -10.79 5.11 -9.96
CA ARG A 81 -10.54 3.90 -10.75
C ARG A 81 -10.46 2.72 -9.80
N TYR A 82 -11.12 1.64 -10.20
CA TYR A 82 -10.98 0.35 -9.56
C TYR A 82 -11.28 -0.73 -10.61
N ASP A 83 -10.57 -1.84 -10.52
CA ASP A 83 -10.91 -3.08 -11.19
C ASP A 83 -11.95 -3.84 -10.34
N PRO A 84 -13.17 -4.10 -10.85
CA PRO A 84 -14.21 -4.83 -10.12
C PRO A 84 -13.86 -6.30 -9.86
N GLU A 85 -12.92 -6.87 -10.61
CA GLU A 85 -12.46 -8.26 -10.44
C GLU A 85 -11.19 -8.33 -9.56
N TRP A 86 -10.70 -7.19 -9.08
CA TRP A 86 -9.54 -7.17 -8.19
C TRP A 86 -9.89 -7.81 -6.85
N SER A 87 -8.98 -8.66 -6.40
CA SER A 87 -8.96 -9.19 -5.04
C SER A 87 -7.52 -9.17 -4.53
N ALA A 88 -7.37 -8.96 -3.23
CA ALA A 88 -6.08 -9.09 -2.58
C ALA A 88 -5.55 -10.52 -2.79
N ARG A 89 -4.29 -10.64 -3.21
CA ARG A 89 -3.63 -11.96 -3.40
C ARG A 89 -3.66 -12.79 -2.11
N CYS A 90 -3.52 -12.11 -0.99
CA CYS A 90 -3.62 -12.65 0.35
C CYS A 90 -4.16 -11.54 1.27
N GLU A 91 -5.05 -11.92 2.17
CA GLU A 91 -5.51 -11.08 3.27
C GLU A 91 -5.18 -11.83 4.55
N TRP A 92 -4.18 -11.34 5.29
CA TRP A 92 -3.94 -11.83 6.64
C TRP A 92 -5.12 -11.42 7.51
N ASP A 93 -5.73 -12.35 8.25
CA ASP A 93 -6.93 -12.07 9.07
C ASP A 93 -6.59 -11.56 10.48
N GLY A 94 -5.30 -11.35 10.77
CA GLY A 94 -4.83 -10.95 12.09
C GLY A 94 -4.67 -12.11 13.06
N SER A 95 -4.81 -13.36 12.61
CA SER A 95 -4.55 -14.55 13.41
C SER A 95 -3.12 -15.02 13.21
N ASP A 96 -2.30 -14.82 14.25
CA ASP A 96 -0.99 -15.46 14.44
C ASP A 96 -1.01 -16.22 15.77
#